data_AF-A0A842XFN5-F1
#
_entry.id   AF-A0A842XFN5-F1
#
_cell.length_a   1.000
_cell.length_b   1.000
_cell.length_c   1.000
_cell.angle_alpha   90.00
_cell.angle_beta   90.00
_cell.angle_gamma   90.00
#
_symmetry.space_group_name_H-M   'P 1'
#
loop_
_entity.id
_entity.type
_entity.pdbx_description
1 polymer ?
#
loop_
_entity_poly.entity_id
_entity_poly.type
_entity_poly.pdbx_seq_one_letter_code
_entity_poly.pdbx_strand_id
1 'polypeptide(L)'
;MKTLLLTEKDVKQLLTMDEVMEAVESAFKAKGLGHAQMPAKVYLFYKKYKGDLRAMPSYLEELDISAVKIVNVHPENRAKYGLPTVMAIIILVDPKNGAPMAIMGGTWATGMRTGAAGGIAAKYLAKKDSRVVGLVGAGAQARTQLMALLSLYKKLEEVRVWSLPDGTKEAFVAEMEPKYGDVAKIIAVESVKDAVEGADIVVTITPSRKPLVSNDWVEAGMHFNCIGADAPGKQELDPAILTRAKI
;
A
#
# COMPACT_ATOMS: atom_id res chain seq x y z
N MET A 1 -14.16 -28.99 -15.54
CA MET A 1 -13.44 -27.99 -14.72
C MET A 1 -14.41 -26.86 -14.40
N LYS A 2 -14.48 -26.39 -13.14
CA LYS A 2 -15.28 -25.21 -12.76
C LYS A 2 -14.33 -24.14 -12.24
N THR A 3 -14.38 -22.95 -12.82
CA THR A 3 -13.63 -21.78 -12.33
C THR A 3 -14.51 -21.04 -11.34
N LEU A 4 -14.00 -20.80 -10.14
CA LEU A 4 -14.69 -20.03 -9.11
C LEU A 4 -14.65 -18.53 -9.47
N LEU A 5 -15.79 -17.85 -9.34
CA LEU A 5 -15.86 -16.40 -9.48
C LEU A 5 -16.11 -15.79 -8.10
N LEU A 6 -15.21 -14.91 -7.67
CA LEU A 6 -15.35 -14.14 -6.43
C LEU A 6 -15.43 -12.66 -6.79
N THR A 7 -16.57 -12.05 -6.50
CA THR A 7 -16.72 -10.61 -6.70
C THR A 7 -15.82 -9.85 -5.73
N GLU A 8 -15.63 -8.56 -6.00
CA GLU A 8 -14.94 -7.65 -5.08
C GLU A 8 -15.62 -7.61 -3.70
N LYS A 9 -16.94 -7.82 -3.63
CA LYS A 9 -17.70 -7.90 -2.38
C LYS A 9 -17.34 -9.16 -1.60
N ASP A 10 -17.25 -10.30 -2.29
CA ASP A 10 -16.90 -11.58 -1.66
C ASP A 10 -15.48 -11.50 -1.09
N VAL A 11 -14.51 -11.01 -1.88
CA VAL A 11 -13.11 -10.86 -1.42
C VAL A 11 -12.99 -9.95 -0.20
N LYS A 12 -13.74 -8.85 -0.14
CA LYS A 12 -13.72 -7.91 1.00
C LYS A 12 -14.12 -8.55 2.32
N GLN A 13 -15.01 -9.53 2.30
CA GLN A 13 -15.51 -10.18 3.51
C GLN A 13 -14.57 -11.28 4.03
N LEU A 14 -13.60 -11.71 3.22
CA LEU A 14 -12.72 -12.85 3.51
C LEU A 14 -11.34 -12.46 4.03
N LEU A 15 -10.94 -11.18 3.94
CA LEU A 15 -9.58 -10.75 4.26
C LEU A 15 -9.54 -9.97 5.57
N THR A 16 -8.79 -10.46 6.55
CA THR A 16 -8.31 -9.66 7.68
C THR A 16 -6.90 -9.10 7.41
N MET A 17 -6.50 -8.02 8.09
CA MET A 17 -5.15 -7.47 7.87
C MET A 17 -4.06 -8.42 8.39
N ASP A 18 -4.31 -9.12 9.49
CA ASP A 18 -3.34 -10.01 10.13
C ASP A 18 -2.99 -11.20 9.22
N GLU A 19 -4.00 -11.88 8.68
CA GLU A 19 -3.81 -12.98 7.70
C GLU A 19 -3.09 -12.49 6.44
N VAL A 20 -3.41 -11.28 5.95
CA VAL A 20 -2.73 -10.72 4.78
C VAL A 20 -1.28 -10.38 5.10
N MET A 21 -0.96 -9.91 6.31
CA MET A 21 0.43 -9.68 6.73
C MET A 21 1.22 -10.98 6.81
N GLU A 22 0.66 -12.04 7.38
CA GLU A 22 1.30 -13.37 7.41
C GLU A 22 1.57 -13.92 6.01
N ALA A 23 0.59 -13.81 5.11
CA ALA A 23 0.74 -14.23 3.71
C ALA A 23 1.80 -13.41 2.97
N VAL A 24 1.82 -12.09 3.15
CA VAL A 24 2.82 -11.20 2.53
C VAL A 24 4.22 -11.48 3.09
N GLU A 25 4.37 -11.67 4.40
CA GLU A 25 5.63 -12.02 5.03
C GLU A 25 6.19 -13.34 4.51
N SER A 26 5.33 -14.35 4.39
CA SER A 26 5.68 -15.65 3.80
C SER A 26 6.11 -15.52 2.35
N ALA A 27 5.42 -14.71 1.55
CA ALA A 27 5.81 -14.45 0.16
C ALA A 27 7.16 -13.72 0.03
N PHE A 28 7.44 -12.75 0.91
CA PHE A 28 8.76 -12.10 0.96
C PHE A 28 9.86 -13.08 1.37
N LYS A 29 9.61 -13.96 2.35
CA LYS A 29 10.54 -15.02 2.76
C LYS A 29 10.85 -15.96 1.58
N ALA A 30 9.82 -16.49 0.91
CA ALA A 30 9.98 -17.36 -0.24
C ALA A 30 10.81 -16.69 -1.35
N LYS A 31 10.53 -15.41 -1.64
CA LYS A 31 11.33 -14.63 -2.59
C LYS A 31 12.79 -14.47 -2.15
N GLY A 32 13.02 -14.17 -0.87
CA GLY A 32 14.37 -14.02 -0.33
C GLY A 32 15.20 -15.30 -0.38
N LEU A 33 14.53 -16.46 -0.31
CA LEU A 33 15.15 -17.79 -0.42
C LEU A 33 15.27 -18.30 -1.86
N GLY A 34 14.76 -17.56 -2.86
CA GLY A 34 14.80 -17.97 -4.26
C GLY A 34 13.68 -18.92 -4.70
N HIS A 35 12.64 -19.11 -3.87
CA HIS A 35 11.50 -19.99 -4.14
C HIS A 35 10.28 -19.26 -4.73
N ALA A 36 10.52 -18.14 -5.41
CA ALA A 36 9.47 -17.35 -6.06
C ALA A 36 9.90 -16.90 -7.46
N GLN A 37 9.07 -17.20 -8.45
CA GLN A 37 9.20 -16.66 -9.79
C GLN A 37 8.31 -15.42 -9.91
N MET A 38 8.91 -14.26 -10.08
CA MET A 38 8.22 -12.97 -10.16
C MET A 38 8.88 -12.09 -11.22
N PRO A 39 8.59 -12.30 -12.52
CA PRO A 39 9.15 -11.48 -13.57
C PRO A 39 8.66 -10.03 -13.47
N ALA A 40 9.32 -9.14 -14.23
CA ALA A 40 8.90 -7.75 -14.30
C ALA A 40 7.46 -7.62 -14.82
N LYS A 41 6.70 -6.68 -14.25
CA LYS A 41 5.36 -6.34 -14.71
C LYS A 41 5.38 -5.88 -16.18
N VAL A 42 4.43 -6.38 -16.97
CA VAL A 42 4.25 -6.00 -18.38
C VAL A 42 3.24 -4.86 -18.46
N TYR A 43 3.50 -3.85 -19.31
CA TYR A 43 2.67 -2.65 -19.45
C TYR A 43 2.03 -2.53 -20.83
N LEU A 44 0.79 -2.03 -20.85
CA LEU A 44 0.21 -1.32 -21.99
C LEU A 44 -0.06 0.12 -21.58
N PHE A 45 0.47 1.08 -22.35
CA PHE A 45 0.30 2.50 -22.07
C PHE A 45 -0.82 3.10 -22.93
N TYR A 46 -1.90 3.51 -22.28
CA TYR A 46 -3.03 4.17 -22.90
C TYR A 46 -2.83 5.69 -22.90
N LYS A 47 -1.84 6.17 -23.68
CA LYS A 47 -1.46 7.59 -23.73
C LYS A 47 -2.67 8.52 -23.99
N LYS A 48 -3.56 8.13 -24.90
CA LYS A 48 -4.82 8.84 -25.21
C LYS A 48 -5.73 9.02 -23.98
N TYR A 49 -5.73 8.04 -23.07
CA TYR A 49 -6.60 8.00 -21.90
C TYR A 49 -5.87 8.29 -20.59
N LYS A 50 -4.60 8.70 -20.66
CA LYS A 50 -3.73 8.98 -19.51
C LYS A 50 -3.75 7.87 -18.47
N GLY A 51 -3.69 6.62 -18.92
CA GLY A 51 -3.67 5.46 -18.04
C GLY A 51 -2.80 4.34 -18.56
N ASP A 52 -2.73 3.28 -17.77
CA ASP A 52 -2.01 2.07 -18.12
C ASP A 52 -2.74 0.81 -17.62
N LEU A 53 -2.44 -0.31 -18.28
CA LEU A 53 -2.79 -1.66 -17.86
C LEU A 53 -1.51 -2.43 -17.58
N ARG A 54 -1.51 -3.23 -16.51
CA ARG A 54 -0.36 -4.03 -16.07
C ARG A 54 -0.78 -5.48 -15.88
N ALA A 55 0.06 -6.40 -16.33
CA ALA A 55 0.00 -7.81 -15.96
C ALA A 55 1.17 -8.16 -15.04
N MET A 56 0.86 -8.82 -13.92
CA MET A 56 1.82 -9.19 -12.89
C MET A 56 1.68 -10.69 -12.58
N PRO A 57 2.32 -11.58 -13.36
CA PRO A 57 2.35 -13.01 -13.05
C PRO A 57 3.35 -13.31 -11.93
N SER A 58 3.04 -14.30 -11.11
CA SER A 58 3.97 -14.85 -10.12
C SER A 58 3.66 -16.30 -9.82
N TYR A 59 4.69 -17.06 -9.45
CA TYR A 59 4.58 -18.43 -8.95
C TYR A 59 5.39 -18.57 -7.65
N LEU A 60 4.74 -19.03 -6.59
CA LEU A 60 5.38 -19.38 -5.31
C LEU A 60 5.56 -20.90 -5.26
N GLU A 61 6.80 -21.37 -5.38
CA GLU A 61 7.12 -22.78 -5.62
C GLU A 61 6.77 -23.65 -4.42
N GLU A 62 7.14 -23.21 -3.20
CA GLU A 62 6.85 -23.97 -1.97
C GLU A 62 5.34 -24.10 -1.67
N LEU A 63 4.53 -23.16 -2.17
CA LEU A 63 3.09 -23.16 -1.95
C LEU A 63 2.31 -23.81 -3.10
N ASP A 64 2.96 -24.17 -4.22
CA ASP A 64 2.30 -24.61 -5.45
C ASP A 64 1.20 -23.63 -5.91
N ILE A 65 1.42 -22.31 -5.77
CA ILE A 65 0.43 -21.27 -6.11
C ILE A 65 0.94 -20.38 -7.24
N SER A 66 0.22 -20.36 -8.36
CA SER A 66 0.45 -19.42 -9.47
C SER A 66 -0.72 -18.46 -9.62
N ALA A 67 -0.42 -17.17 -9.80
CA ALA A 67 -1.45 -16.16 -10.00
C ALA A 67 -0.99 -15.08 -10.98
N VAL A 68 -1.96 -14.48 -11.66
CA VAL A 68 -1.75 -13.27 -12.47
C VAL A 68 -2.70 -12.19 -11.98
N LYS A 69 -2.13 -11.05 -11.57
CA LYS A 69 -2.93 -9.85 -11.35
C LYS A 69 -2.96 -9.01 -12.62
N ILE A 70 -4.16 -8.63 -13.03
CA ILE A 70 -4.40 -7.66 -14.09
C ILE A 70 -4.91 -6.39 -13.41
N VAL A 71 -4.15 -5.30 -13.49
CA VAL A 71 -4.43 -4.06 -12.78
C VAL A 71 -4.28 -2.86 -13.70
N ASN A 72 -5.17 -1.87 -13.57
CA ASN A 72 -5.03 -0.59 -14.26
C ASN A 72 -4.66 0.54 -13.28
N VAL A 73 -4.10 1.61 -13.83
CA VAL A 73 -3.97 2.90 -13.15
C VAL A 73 -4.45 4.02 -14.07
N HIS A 74 -5.52 4.72 -13.66
CA HIS A 74 -6.11 5.86 -14.38
C HIS A 74 -6.33 7.02 -13.41
N PRO A 75 -5.38 7.98 -13.29
CA PRO A 75 -5.45 9.06 -12.31
C PRO A 75 -6.73 9.91 -12.40
N GLU A 76 -7.31 10.07 -13.59
CA GLU A 76 -8.50 10.90 -13.82
C GLU A 76 -9.84 10.16 -13.59
N ASN A 77 -9.82 8.86 -13.26
CA ASN A 77 -11.05 8.06 -13.13
C ASN A 77 -12.05 8.63 -12.12
N ARG A 78 -11.55 9.11 -10.97
CA ARG A 78 -12.39 9.62 -9.89
C ARG A 78 -13.20 10.83 -10.36
N ALA A 79 -12.53 11.78 -11.01
CA ALA A 79 -13.12 13.04 -11.46
C ALA A 79 -14.02 12.87 -12.70
N LYS A 80 -13.65 11.98 -13.63
CA LYS A 80 -14.37 11.82 -14.91
C LYS A 80 -15.49 10.78 -14.89
N TYR A 81 -15.33 9.71 -14.12
CA TYR A 81 -16.21 8.54 -14.19
C TYR A 81 -16.71 8.07 -12.82
N GLY A 82 -16.29 8.72 -11.72
CA GLY A 82 -16.60 8.27 -10.36
C GLY A 82 -15.94 6.94 -9.96
N LEU A 83 -15.05 6.41 -10.80
CA LEU A 83 -14.38 5.12 -10.58
C LEU A 83 -13.07 5.26 -9.77
N PRO A 84 -12.59 4.20 -9.12
CA PRO A 84 -11.26 4.19 -8.50
C PRO A 84 -10.13 4.40 -9.51
N THR A 85 -9.04 5.04 -9.05
CA THR A 85 -7.80 5.20 -9.82
C THR A 85 -7.15 3.85 -10.14
N VAL A 86 -7.16 2.93 -9.18
CA VAL A 86 -6.60 1.59 -9.31
C VAL A 86 -7.73 0.60 -9.20
N MET A 87 -7.87 -0.27 -10.19
CA MET A 87 -8.80 -1.41 -10.18
C MET A 87 -8.07 -2.62 -10.69
N ALA A 88 -8.38 -3.80 -10.15
CA ALA A 88 -7.72 -5.02 -10.52
C ALA A 88 -8.64 -6.24 -10.44
N ILE A 89 -8.25 -7.28 -11.16
CA ILE A 89 -8.68 -8.65 -10.96
C ILE A 89 -7.45 -9.54 -10.74
N ILE A 90 -7.65 -10.67 -10.06
CA ILE A 90 -6.63 -11.69 -9.86
C ILE A 90 -7.16 -13.00 -10.45
N ILE A 91 -6.32 -13.69 -11.21
CA ILE A 91 -6.59 -15.02 -11.75
C ILE A 91 -5.67 -15.99 -11.04
N LEU A 92 -6.23 -17.02 -10.40
CA LEU A 92 -5.49 -18.11 -9.79
C LEU A 92 -5.40 -19.27 -10.77
N VAL A 93 -4.20 -19.82 -10.95
CA VAL A 93 -3.91 -20.88 -11.92
C VAL A 93 -3.26 -22.05 -11.19
N ASP A 94 -3.74 -23.26 -11.45
CA ASP A 94 -3.10 -24.48 -10.97
C ASP A 94 -1.79 -24.71 -11.74
N PRO A 95 -0.61 -24.65 -11.10
CA PRO A 95 0.66 -24.85 -11.78
C PRO A 95 0.82 -26.29 -12.32
N LYS A 96 0.05 -27.27 -11.83
CA LYS A 96 0.18 -28.69 -12.22
C LYS A 96 -0.40 -28.97 -13.60
N ASN A 97 -1.47 -28.27 -13.98
CA ASN A 97 -2.22 -28.55 -15.21
C ASN A 97 -2.66 -27.28 -15.98
N GLY A 98 -2.37 -26.08 -15.46
CA GLY A 98 -2.73 -24.81 -16.08
C GLY A 98 -4.20 -24.41 -15.93
N ALA A 99 -5.00 -25.13 -15.14
CA ALA A 99 -6.41 -24.84 -14.95
C ALA A 99 -6.63 -23.47 -14.27
N PRO A 100 -7.46 -22.57 -14.83
CA PRO A 100 -7.87 -21.37 -14.12
C PRO A 100 -8.84 -21.75 -12.99
N MET A 101 -8.31 -21.76 -11.76
CA MET A 101 -9.05 -22.16 -10.56
C MET A 101 -10.06 -21.08 -10.14
N ALA A 102 -9.65 -19.81 -10.18
CA ALA A 102 -10.50 -18.71 -9.77
C ALA A 102 -10.22 -17.41 -10.54
N ILE A 103 -11.25 -16.59 -10.71
CA ILE A 103 -11.14 -15.17 -11.08
C ILE A 103 -11.80 -14.37 -9.97
N MET A 104 -11.06 -13.40 -9.41
CA MET A 104 -11.52 -12.65 -8.26
C MET A 104 -11.28 -11.14 -8.35
N GLY A 105 -12.08 -10.37 -7.63
CA GLY A 105 -11.84 -8.94 -7.40
C GLY A 105 -10.45 -8.72 -6.78
N GLY A 106 -9.65 -7.86 -7.40
CA GLY A 106 -8.27 -7.63 -7.01
C GLY A 106 -8.02 -6.23 -6.43
N THR A 107 -9.05 -5.39 -6.34
CA THR A 107 -8.87 -3.97 -5.98
C THR A 107 -8.59 -3.83 -4.49
N TRP A 108 -9.42 -4.44 -3.65
CA TRP A 108 -9.26 -4.50 -2.21
C TRP A 108 -8.03 -5.33 -1.83
N ALA A 109 -7.84 -6.48 -2.46
CA ALA A 109 -6.63 -7.30 -2.28
C ALA A 109 -5.36 -6.49 -2.59
N THR A 110 -5.37 -5.63 -3.62
CA THR A 110 -4.27 -4.71 -3.91
C THR A 110 -4.07 -3.69 -2.80
N GLY A 111 -5.13 -3.13 -2.21
CA GLY A 111 -5.06 -2.29 -1.02
C GLY A 111 -4.42 -3.00 0.17
N MET A 112 -5.01 -4.14 0.56
CA MET A 112 -4.61 -4.93 1.71
C MET A 112 -3.15 -5.39 1.62
N ARG A 113 -2.75 -6.04 0.52
CA ARG A 113 -1.38 -6.52 0.35
C ARG A 113 -0.34 -5.40 0.27
N THR A 114 -0.72 -4.21 -0.18
CA THR A 114 0.20 -3.05 -0.21
C THR A 114 0.36 -2.47 1.19
N GLY A 115 -0.73 -2.36 1.95
CA GLY A 115 -0.72 -2.03 3.38
C GLY A 115 0.15 -3.00 4.18
N ALA A 116 -0.12 -4.30 4.04
CA ALA A 116 0.64 -5.37 4.67
C ALA A 116 2.13 -5.34 4.30
N ALA A 117 2.50 -5.08 3.04
CA ALA A 117 3.91 -4.94 2.67
C ALA A 117 4.61 -3.79 3.44
N GLY A 118 3.94 -2.65 3.62
CA GLY A 118 4.42 -1.56 4.47
C GLY A 118 4.47 -1.94 5.95
N GLY A 119 3.47 -2.68 6.44
CA GLY A 119 3.47 -3.25 7.78
C GLY A 119 4.65 -4.18 8.04
N ILE A 120 4.93 -5.12 7.13
CA ILE A 120 6.07 -6.03 7.23
C ILE A 120 7.39 -5.25 7.17
N ALA A 121 7.54 -4.27 6.28
CA ALA A 121 8.72 -3.41 6.29
C ALA A 121 8.92 -2.73 7.66
N ALA A 122 7.86 -2.12 8.21
CA ALA A 122 7.91 -1.49 9.53
C ALA A 122 8.22 -2.52 10.64
N LYS A 123 7.63 -3.72 10.60
CA LYS A 123 7.87 -4.80 11.59
C LYS A 123 9.36 -5.11 11.73
N TYR A 124 10.13 -5.09 10.64
CA TYR A 124 11.54 -5.44 10.63
C TYR A 124 12.47 -4.22 10.76
N LEU A 125 12.05 -3.03 10.32
CA LEU A 125 12.94 -1.88 10.14
C LEU A 125 12.65 -0.70 11.08
N ALA A 126 11.44 -0.57 11.62
CA ALA A 126 11.09 0.51 12.53
C ALA A 126 11.38 0.13 13.99
N LYS A 127 11.42 1.14 14.86
CA LYS A 127 11.58 0.95 16.31
C LYS A 127 10.37 0.20 16.87
N LYS A 128 10.61 -0.75 17.78
CA LYS A 128 9.52 -1.59 18.35
C LYS A 128 8.54 -0.80 19.22
N ASP A 129 8.98 0.33 19.74
CA ASP A 129 8.24 1.24 20.61
C ASP A 129 7.79 2.52 19.88
N SER A 130 7.69 2.51 18.54
CA SER A 130 7.12 3.62 17.77
C SER A 130 5.74 4.04 18.30
N ARG A 131 5.54 5.34 18.49
CA ARG A 131 4.34 5.96 19.07
C ARG A 131 3.64 6.91 18.10
N VAL A 132 4.39 7.55 17.20
CA VAL A 132 3.84 8.57 16.29
C VAL A 132 3.99 8.13 14.85
N VAL A 133 2.88 8.16 14.10
CA VAL A 133 2.85 7.90 12.65
C VAL A 133 2.48 9.17 11.89
N GLY A 134 3.28 9.49 10.88
CA GLY A 134 3.00 10.51 9.88
C GLY A 134 2.48 9.93 8.57
N LEU A 135 1.28 10.28 8.14
CA LEU A 135 0.72 9.93 6.84
C LEU A 135 0.73 11.15 5.92
N VAL A 136 1.58 11.11 4.88
CA VAL A 136 1.61 12.10 3.81
C VAL A 136 0.78 11.56 2.64
N GLY A 137 -0.49 11.97 2.59
CA GLY A 137 -1.51 11.47 1.69
C GLY A 137 -2.60 10.68 2.43
N ALA A 138 -3.87 11.01 2.15
CA ALA A 138 -5.05 10.45 2.82
C ALA A 138 -5.93 9.57 1.90
N GLY A 139 -5.34 9.04 0.83
CA GLY A 139 -6.03 8.24 -0.19
C GLY A 139 -6.38 6.81 0.26
N ALA A 140 -6.83 5.97 -0.68
CA ALA A 140 -7.24 4.59 -0.40
C ALA A 140 -6.14 3.76 0.29
N GLN A 141 -4.88 3.93 -0.12
CA GLN A 141 -3.74 3.22 0.42
C GLN A 141 -3.37 3.67 1.85
N ALA A 142 -3.64 4.93 2.23
CA ALA A 142 -3.40 5.39 3.60
C ALA A 142 -4.20 4.57 4.62
N ARG A 143 -5.40 4.11 4.24
CA ARG A 143 -6.29 3.29 5.07
C ARG A 143 -5.67 1.94 5.41
N THR A 144 -5.17 1.23 4.40
CA THR A 144 -4.59 -0.10 4.59
C THR A 144 -3.18 -0.04 5.18
N GLN A 145 -2.41 1.03 4.94
CA GLN A 145 -1.15 1.28 5.66
C GLN A 145 -1.42 1.48 7.16
N LEU A 146 -2.41 2.30 7.53
CA LEU A 146 -2.80 2.51 8.92
C LEU A 146 -3.26 1.21 9.57
N MET A 147 -4.12 0.42 8.91
CA MET A 147 -4.57 -0.88 9.41
C MET A 147 -3.40 -1.82 9.75
N ALA A 148 -2.40 -1.91 8.87
CA ALA A 148 -1.23 -2.76 9.09
C ALA A 148 -0.36 -2.26 10.27
N LEU A 149 -0.16 -0.94 10.38
CA LEU A 149 0.60 -0.36 11.48
C LEU A 149 -0.10 -0.52 12.83
N LEU A 150 -1.42 -0.29 12.92
CA LEU A 150 -2.19 -0.50 14.16
C LEU A 150 -2.26 -1.98 14.58
N SER A 151 -2.20 -2.90 13.61
CA SER A 151 -2.08 -4.33 13.93
C SER A 151 -0.76 -4.65 14.66
N LEU A 152 0.34 -4.01 14.24
CA LEU A 152 1.68 -4.29 14.80
C LEU A 152 2.00 -3.49 16.07
N TYR A 153 1.65 -2.20 16.09
CA TYR A 153 2.10 -1.25 17.09
C TYR A 153 0.99 -0.93 18.09
N LYS A 154 0.86 -1.77 19.13
CA LYS A 154 -0.18 -1.61 20.16
C LYS A 154 0.04 -0.43 21.12
N LYS A 155 1.16 0.27 21.00
CA LYS A 155 1.53 1.47 21.80
C LYS A 155 1.53 2.75 20.96
N LEU A 156 0.93 2.71 19.77
CA LEU A 156 0.78 3.90 18.95
C LEU A 156 -0.10 4.90 19.71
N GLU A 157 0.32 6.15 19.79
CA GLU A 157 -0.39 7.21 20.52
C GLU A 157 -1.06 8.18 19.55
N GLU A 158 -0.40 8.46 18.42
CA GLU A 158 -0.81 9.52 17.51
C GLU A 158 -0.59 9.13 16.04
N VAL A 159 -1.58 9.45 15.20
CA VAL A 159 -1.52 9.36 13.74
C VAL A 159 -1.83 10.73 13.17
N ARG A 160 -0.83 11.35 12.55
CA ARG A 160 -0.94 12.67 11.91
C ARG A 160 -1.16 12.46 10.42
N VAL A 161 -2.20 13.09 9.87
CA VAL A 161 -2.59 12.89 8.47
C VAL A 161 -2.60 14.22 7.74
N TRP A 162 -1.83 14.28 6.66
CA TRP A 162 -1.81 15.42 5.75
C TRP A 162 -2.31 15.02 4.35
N SER A 163 -3.05 15.91 3.71
CA SER A 163 -3.33 15.90 2.27
C SER A 163 -3.53 17.34 1.78
N LEU A 164 -3.72 17.50 0.47
CA LEU A 164 -4.17 18.78 -0.08
C LEU A 164 -5.48 19.26 0.61
N PRO A 165 -5.73 20.57 0.68
CA PRO A 165 -6.90 21.16 1.36
C PRO A 165 -8.16 21.03 0.50
N ASP A 166 -8.59 19.79 0.24
CA ASP A 166 -9.76 19.44 -0.57
C ASP A 166 -10.82 18.64 0.22
N GLY A 167 -10.67 18.57 1.55
CA GLY A 167 -11.55 17.79 2.43
C GLY A 167 -11.13 16.33 2.61
N THR A 168 -10.11 15.84 1.88
CA THR A 168 -9.74 14.41 1.92
C THR A 168 -9.17 13.98 3.27
N LYS A 169 -8.34 14.80 3.93
CA LYS A 169 -7.76 14.47 5.24
C LYS A 169 -8.83 14.48 6.33
N GLU A 170 -9.76 15.43 6.29
CA GLU A 170 -10.89 15.52 7.21
C GLU A 170 -11.83 14.32 7.04
N ALA A 171 -12.15 13.92 5.80
CA ALA A 171 -12.94 12.73 5.51
C ALA A 171 -12.23 11.44 5.96
N PHE A 172 -10.90 11.37 5.84
CA PHE A 172 -10.11 10.24 6.34
C PHE A 172 -10.20 10.13 7.87
N VAL A 173 -10.01 11.25 8.60
CA VAL A 173 -10.12 11.27 10.06
C VAL A 173 -11.53 10.87 10.50
N ALA A 174 -12.56 11.46 9.90
CA ALA A 174 -13.96 11.12 10.19
C ALA A 174 -14.31 9.63 9.92
N GLU A 175 -13.60 8.97 9.00
CA GLU A 175 -13.77 7.55 8.72
C GLU A 175 -13.01 6.64 9.71
N MET A 176 -11.82 7.05 10.13
CA MET A 176 -10.88 6.20 10.88
C MET A 176 -10.97 6.38 12.39
N GLU A 177 -11.25 7.60 12.87
CA GLU A 177 -11.35 7.89 14.29
C GLU A 177 -12.43 7.03 14.98
N PRO A 178 -13.65 6.85 14.42
CA PRO A 178 -14.65 5.99 15.06
C PRO A 178 -14.27 4.49 15.11
N LYS A 179 -13.29 4.06 14.31
CA LYS A 179 -12.84 2.66 14.24
C LYS A 179 -11.61 2.40 15.10
N TYR A 180 -10.75 3.40 15.28
CA TYR A 180 -9.40 3.23 15.81
C TYR A 180 -9.00 4.31 16.83
N GLY A 181 -9.88 5.25 17.17
CA GLY A 181 -9.61 6.34 18.11
C GLY A 181 -9.25 5.86 19.52
N ASP A 182 -9.78 4.70 19.94
CA ASP A 182 -9.41 4.06 21.21
C ASP A 182 -8.00 3.44 21.18
N VAL A 183 -7.42 3.23 19.98
CA VAL A 183 -6.08 2.68 19.80
C VAL A 183 -5.05 3.80 19.69
N ALA A 184 -5.32 4.82 18.88
CA ALA A 184 -4.44 5.98 18.69
C ALA A 184 -5.24 7.21 18.29
N LYS A 185 -4.80 8.39 18.71
CA LYS A 185 -5.41 9.66 18.33
C LYS A 185 -5.12 9.96 16.85
N ILE A 186 -6.15 10.01 16.02
CA ILE A 186 -6.01 10.30 14.59
C ILE A 186 -6.39 11.76 14.33
N ILE A 187 -5.44 12.55 13.81
CA ILE A 187 -5.65 13.99 13.56
C ILE A 187 -5.25 14.40 12.15
N ALA A 188 -5.98 15.36 11.60
CA ALA A 188 -5.56 16.08 10.41
C ALA A 188 -4.58 17.19 10.80
N VAL A 189 -3.53 17.37 10.00
CA VAL A 189 -2.54 18.43 10.20
C VAL A 189 -2.44 19.29 8.94
N GLU A 190 -1.95 20.52 9.09
CA GLU A 190 -2.02 21.55 8.03
C GLU A 190 -0.86 21.50 7.03
N SER A 191 0.30 20.99 7.45
CA SER A 191 1.48 20.87 6.58
C SER A 191 2.07 19.46 6.54
N VAL A 192 2.82 19.17 5.48
CA VAL A 192 3.62 17.93 5.39
C VAL A 192 4.62 17.88 6.55
N LYS A 193 5.17 19.03 6.93
CA LYS A 193 6.12 19.15 8.04
C LYS A 193 5.49 18.67 9.35
N ASP A 194 4.27 19.10 9.67
CA ASP A 194 3.55 18.68 10.89
C ASP A 194 3.30 17.17 10.93
N ALA A 195 3.14 16.54 9.76
CA ALA A 195 2.99 15.09 9.67
C ALA A 195 4.31 14.34 9.90
N VAL A 196 5.46 14.95 9.56
CA VAL A 196 6.76 14.28 9.50
C VAL A 196 7.63 14.53 10.73
N GLU A 197 7.73 15.79 11.17
CA GLU A 197 8.66 16.19 12.24
C GLU A 197 8.29 15.51 13.56
N GLY A 198 9.27 14.84 14.19
CA GLY A 198 9.06 14.04 15.39
C GLY A 198 8.21 12.75 15.22
N ALA A 199 7.87 12.32 14.00
CA ALA A 199 7.21 11.03 13.78
C ALA A 199 8.21 9.86 13.81
N ASP A 200 7.84 8.72 14.39
CA ASP A 200 8.69 7.52 14.38
C ASP A 200 8.61 6.76 13.05
N ILE A 201 7.42 6.72 12.47
CA ILE A 201 7.14 6.08 11.18
C ILE A 201 6.45 7.08 10.28
N VAL A 202 7.01 7.31 9.09
CA VAL A 202 6.40 8.16 8.06
C VAL A 202 6.02 7.29 6.87
N VAL A 203 4.80 7.48 6.37
CA VAL A 203 4.31 6.81 5.17
C VAL A 203 3.97 7.88 4.13
N THR A 204 4.55 7.79 2.93
CA THR A 204 4.23 8.68 1.81
C THR A 204 3.41 7.94 0.75
N ILE A 205 2.23 8.47 0.44
CA ILE A 205 1.20 7.80 -0.38
C ILE A 205 0.48 8.80 -1.31
N THR A 206 1.24 9.64 -2.00
CA THR A 206 0.76 10.69 -2.89
C THR A 206 1.10 10.40 -4.35
N PRO A 207 0.38 11.02 -5.31
CA PRO A 207 0.76 10.98 -6.71
C PRO A 207 1.85 12.00 -7.08
N SER A 208 2.59 12.55 -6.10
CA SER A 208 3.52 13.65 -6.34
C SER A 208 4.62 13.30 -7.34
N ARG A 209 5.06 14.33 -8.07
CA ARG A 209 6.20 14.30 -9.00
C ARG A 209 7.33 15.22 -8.57
N LYS A 210 7.26 15.72 -7.33
CA LYS A 210 8.24 16.58 -6.69
C LYS A 210 8.37 16.22 -5.21
N PRO A 211 9.53 16.41 -4.58
CA PRO A 211 9.69 16.24 -3.15
C PRO A 211 8.58 16.95 -2.36
N LEU A 212 7.98 16.24 -1.41
CA LEU A 212 7.07 16.76 -0.40
C LEU A 212 7.73 16.77 0.97
N VAL A 213 8.51 15.74 1.28
CA VAL A 213 9.25 15.60 2.54
C VAL A 213 10.65 16.18 2.36
N SER A 214 11.00 17.19 3.16
CA SER A 214 12.35 17.76 3.22
C SER A 214 13.29 16.87 4.03
N ASN A 215 14.56 16.82 3.64
CA ASN A 215 15.60 16.14 4.42
C ASN A 215 15.79 16.73 5.82
N ASP A 216 15.52 18.03 6.00
CA ASP A 216 15.74 18.74 7.28
C ASP A 216 14.76 18.32 8.38
N TRP A 217 13.66 17.66 8.02
CA TRP A 217 12.67 17.17 8.98
C TRP A 217 12.97 15.73 9.45
N VAL A 218 13.97 15.08 8.85
CA VAL A 218 14.26 13.66 9.09
C VAL A 218 15.32 13.49 10.17
N GLU A 219 14.91 12.84 11.26
CA GLU A 219 15.74 12.55 12.43
C GLU A 219 16.22 11.09 12.44
N ALA A 220 17.22 10.81 13.28
CA ALA A 220 17.79 9.48 13.41
C ALA A 220 16.77 8.48 13.98
N GLY A 221 16.66 7.33 13.33
CA GLY A 221 15.77 6.24 13.76
C GLY A 221 14.32 6.36 13.29
N MET A 222 13.98 7.37 12.49
CA MET A 222 12.71 7.40 11.75
C MET A 222 12.69 6.29 10.68
N HIS A 223 11.55 5.63 10.52
CA HIS A 223 11.32 4.66 9.45
C HIS A 223 10.38 5.22 8.39
N PHE A 224 10.70 5.00 7.11
CA PHE A 224 9.90 5.48 5.99
C PHE A 224 9.35 4.35 5.15
N ASN A 225 8.03 4.34 4.96
CA ASN A 225 7.35 3.54 3.94
C ASN A 225 6.98 4.44 2.76
N CYS A 226 7.76 4.35 1.67
CA CYS A 226 7.61 5.19 0.49
C CYS A 226 6.78 4.49 -0.59
N ILE A 227 5.45 4.67 -0.56
CA ILE A 227 4.50 3.86 -1.34
C ILE A 227 4.05 4.54 -2.64
N GLY A 228 3.97 5.88 -2.66
CA GLY A 228 3.35 6.63 -3.76
C GLY A 228 4.16 6.72 -5.06
N ALA A 229 5.50 6.72 -4.96
CA ALA A 229 6.43 6.83 -6.08
C ALA A 229 6.62 5.50 -6.85
N ASP A 230 5.56 4.99 -7.47
CA ASP A 230 5.50 3.65 -8.09
C ASP A 230 5.77 3.60 -9.62
N ALA A 231 6.05 4.75 -10.24
CA ALA A 231 6.16 4.92 -11.69
C ALA A 231 7.18 6.02 -12.08
N PRO A 232 7.72 6.00 -13.31
CA PRO A 232 8.71 6.98 -13.75
C PRO A 232 8.28 8.45 -13.55
N GLY A 233 9.21 9.23 -12.99
CA GLY A 233 9.04 10.65 -12.71
C GLY A 233 8.08 10.97 -11.55
N LYS A 234 7.65 9.98 -10.76
CA LYS A 234 7.03 10.24 -9.45
C LYS A 234 8.10 10.38 -8.39
N GLN A 235 7.86 11.25 -7.43
CA GLN A 235 8.79 11.56 -6.36
C GLN A 235 8.03 12.16 -5.18
N GLU A 236 8.38 11.75 -3.96
CA GLU A 236 7.77 12.25 -2.72
C GLU A 236 8.81 12.71 -1.69
N LEU A 237 10.04 12.19 -1.78
CA LEU A 237 11.13 12.51 -0.88
C LEU A 237 12.18 13.39 -1.56
N ASP A 238 12.80 14.25 -0.76
CA ASP A 238 14.11 14.82 -1.07
C ASP A 238 15.13 13.67 -1.28
N PRO A 239 15.84 13.61 -2.43
CA PRO A 239 16.83 12.58 -2.69
C PRO A 239 17.94 12.47 -1.63
N ALA A 240 18.26 13.55 -0.92
CA ALA A 240 19.26 13.55 0.16
C ALA A 240 18.88 12.62 1.33
N ILE A 241 17.59 12.29 1.49
CA ILE A 241 17.15 11.30 2.50
C ILE A 241 17.69 9.92 2.14
N LEU A 242 17.66 9.54 0.86
CA LEU A 242 18.05 8.20 0.40
C LEU A 242 19.55 7.94 0.53
N THR A 243 20.38 8.98 0.49
CA THR A 243 21.84 8.83 0.56
C THR A 243 22.34 8.48 1.96
N ARG A 244 21.53 8.74 2.99
CA ARG A 244 21.83 8.41 4.40
C ARG A 244 20.88 7.37 5.01
N ALA A 245 19.93 6.85 4.24
CA ALA A 245 18.99 5.82 4.68
C ALA A 245 19.58 4.42 4.49
N LYS A 246 19.19 3.50 5.37
CA LYS A 246 19.35 2.06 5.10
C LYS A 246 18.15 1.61 4.27
N ILE A 247 18.41 1.01 3.11
CA ILE A 247 17.41 0.51 2.15
C ILE A 247 17.36 -1.02 2.21
#